data_AF-A0A4Z1EGP6-F1
#
_entry.id   AF-A0A4Z1EGP6-F1
#
_cell.length_a   1.000
_cell.length_b   1.000
_cell.length_c   1.000
_cell.angle_alpha   90.00
_cell.angle_beta   90.00
_cell.angle_gamma   90.00
#
_symmetry.space_group_name_H-M   'P 1'
#
loop_
_entity.id
_entity.type
_entity.pdbx_description
1 polymer ?
#
loop_
_entity_poly.entity_id
_entity_poly.type
_entity_poly.pdbx_seq_one_letter_code
_entity_poly.pdbx_strand_id
1 'polypeptide(L)'
;MATEEESLQDREVWTENARNWYQKVALKRIIEGRTYHHLAILACPNVLQQLFYFTKSLSVTKPYPPARERILTLFNRMLNLPDGNTSSDKHPYFAQAFILAHGSLFTHEPVQFQSSIKTFLEGLDRFIEGTPSEFMRTGIYINIANYVAMLGYGRDEAKNQLMGMMPPKSSASRTNKFESLFESGIYLQRARILSIAALKTVLAKINDPNILPYIHVTLELLATLLQALLVGNENYNRDDLSDFRLRREDLWQNPFPKHYTMSGLCWTSAYFPEGFLSGRSTWRRFTMSAKT
;
A
#
# COMPACT_ATOMS: atom_id res chain seq x y z
N MET A 1 19.15 -28.48 -12.14
CA MET A 1 20.47 -28.57 -12.77
C MET A 1 20.69 -27.25 -13.47
N ALA A 2 21.32 -26.30 -12.78
CA ALA A 2 21.58 -24.94 -13.24
C ALA A 2 23.10 -24.83 -13.44
N THR A 3 23.53 -24.55 -14.66
CA THR A 3 24.94 -24.34 -14.99
C THR A 3 25.36 -22.96 -14.52
N GLU A 4 26.39 -22.93 -13.68
CA GLU A 4 26.90 -21.78 -12.91
C GLU A 4 27.70 -20.76 -13.73
N GLU A 5 27.34 -20.53 -15.00
CA GLU A 5 28.00 -19.54 -15.88
C GLU A 5 27.01 -18.67 -16.67
N GLU A 6 25.85 -18.32 -16.09
CA GLU A 6 25.05 -17.21 -16.64
C GLU A 6 25.70 -15.89 -16.22
N SER A 7 25.99 -15.03 -17.20
CA SER A 7 26.52 -13.69 -16.91
C SER A 7 25.52 -12.91 -16.04
N LEU A 8 25.99 -11.98 -15.21
CA LEU A 8 25.11 -11.11 -14.42
C LEU A 8 24.06 -10.42 -15.29
N GLN A 9 24.43 -10.13 -16.55
CA GLN A 9 23.58 -9.55 -17.57
C GLN A 9 22.46 -10.50 -18.04
N ASP A 10 22.74 -11.78 -18.25
CA ASP A 10 21.71 -12.78 -18.60
C ASP A 10 20.68 -12.90 -17.49
N ARG A 11 21.13 -12.92 -16.23
CA ARG A 11 20.23 -12.93 -15.07
C ARG A 11 19.35 -11.69 -15.00
N GLU A 12 19.87 -10.52 -15.31
CA GLU A 12 19.09 -9.28 -15.39
C GLU A 12 18.06 -9.32 -16.51
N VAL A 13 18.42 -9.79 -17.70
CA VAL A 13 17.50 -9.95 -18.84
C VAL A 13 16.37 -10.92 -18.50
N TRP A 14 16.68 -12.08 -17.92
CA TRP A 14 15.66 -13.04 -17.49
C TRP A 14 14.77 -12.50 -16.38
N THR A 15 15.34 -11.74 -15.43
CA THR A 15 14.58 -11.08 -14.37
C THR A 15 13.61 -10.05 -14.94
N GLU A 16 14.04 -9.25 -15.91
CA GLU A 16 13.20 -8.25 -16.57
C GLU A 16 12.10 -8.90 -17.43
N ASN A 17 12.44 -9.95 -18.17
CA ASN A 17 11.47 -10.75 -18.92
C ASN A 17 10.40 -11.34 -17.99
N ALA A 18 10.81 -11.94 -16.86
CA ALA A 18 9.90 -12.45 -15.86
C ALA A 18 9.03 -11.33 -15.28
N ARG A 19 9.61 -10.17 -14.94
CA ARG A 19 8.89 -9.00 -14.41
C ARG A 19 7.79 -8.55 -15.38
N ASN A 20 8.10 -8.44 -16.67
CA ASN A 20 7.14 -8.07 -17.71
C ASN A 20 6.00 -9.09 -17.85
N TRP A 21 6.30 -10.39 -17.77
CA TRP A 21 5.26 -11.43 -17.77
C TRP A 21 4.38 -11.36 -16.53
N TYR A 22 4.95 -11.25 -15.34
CA TYR A 22 4.17 -11.15 -14.11
C TYR A 22 3.34 -9.86 -14.04
N GLN A 23 3.80 -8.74 -14.61
CA GLN A 23 3.00 -7.53 -14.75
C GLN A 23 1.78 -7.77 -15.65
N LYS A 24 1.94 -8.45 -16.79
CA LYS A 24 0.82 -8.84 -17.66
C LYS A 24 -0.15 -9.79 -16.96
N VAL A 25 0.35 -10.74 -16.17
CA VAL A 25 -0.49 -11.64 -15.36
C VAL A 25 -1.25 -10.86 -14.29
N ALA A 26 -0.61 -9.87 -13.64
CA ALA A 26 -1.24 -9.05 -12.61
C ALA A 26 -2.43 -8.27 -13.17
N LEU A 27 -2.38 -7.79 -14.41
CA LEU A 27 -3.52 -7.14 -15.08
C LEU A 27 -4.71 -8.09 -15.33
N LYS A 28 -4.46 -9.40 -15.46
CA LYS A 28 -5.53 -10.41 -15.62
C LYS A 28 -6.04 -10.96 -14.29
N ARG A 29 -5.19 -10.94 -13.26
CA ARG A 29 -5.45 -11.51 -11.93
C ARG A 29 -5.24 -10.45 -10.85
N ILE A 30 -5.88 -9.30 -11.05
CA ILE A 30 -5.69 -8.08 -10.25
C ILE A 30 -5.96 -8.32 -8.76
N ILE A 31 -6.86 -9.24 -8.44
CA ILE A 31 -7.28 -9.55 -7.07
C ILE A 31 -6.44 -10.63 -6.36
N GLU A 32 -5.52 -11.32 -7.04
CA GLU A 32 -4.76 -12.45 -6.50
C GLU A 32 -3.38 -12.01 -5.95
N GLY A 33 -3.13 -12.26 -4.67
CA GLY A 33 -1.89 -11.86 -3.99
C GLY A 33 -0.64 -12.55 -4.55
N ARG A 34 -0.77 -13.81 -4.98
CA ARG A 34 0.37 -14.65 -5.40
C ARG A 34 1.20 -14.02 -6.51
N THR A 35 0.55 -13.37 -7.47
CA THR A 35 1.23 -12.67 -8.58
C THR A 35 2.09 -11.52 -8.06
N TYR A 36 1.57 -10.74 -7.11
CA TYR A 36 2.31 -9.63 -6.50
C TYR A 36 3.45 -10.12 -5.61
N HIS A 37 3.30 -11.25 -4.92
CA HIS A 37 4.41 -11.88 -4.20
C HIS A 37 5.60 -12.17 -5.13
N HIS A 38 5.37 -12.72 -6.32
CA HIS A 38 6.44 -12.96 -7.30
C HIS A 38 7.01 -11.65 -7.85
N LEU A 39 6.17 -10.64 -8.13
CA LEU A 39 6.65 -9.30 -8.51
C LEU A 39 7.54 -8.68 -7.42
N ALA A 40 7.24 -8.93 -6.15
CA ALA A 40 8.08 -8.47 -5.04
C ALA A 40 9.47 -9.08 -5.11
N ILE A 41 9.60 -10.38 -5.35
CA ILE A 41 10.91 -11.04 -5.49
C ILE A 41 11.70 -10.46 -6.68
N LEU A 42 11.01 -10.22 -7.80
CA LEU A 42 11.60 -9.68 -9.04
C LEU A 42 11.89 -8.17 -8.98
N ALA A 43 11.42 -7.45 -7.97
CA ALA A 43 11.64 -6.01 -7.83
C ALA A 43 13.03 -5.67 -7.28
N CYS A 44 13.86 -6.64 -6.91
CA CYS A 44 15.26 -6.42 -6.55
C CYS A 44 16.01 -5.70 -7.71
N PRO A 45 16.88 -4.71 -7.44
CA PRO A 45 17.25 -4.17 -6.13
C PRO A 45 16.32 -3.06 -5.59
N ASN A 46 15.22 -2.69 -6.22
CA ASN A 46 14.35 -1.61 -5.73
C ASN A 46 13.58 -2.02 -4.45
N VAL A 47 14.09 -1.68 -3.27
CA VAL A 47 13.50 -2.08 -1.98
C VAL A 47 12.13 -1.47 -1.71
N LEU A 48 11.88 -0.24 -2.15
CA LEU A 48 10.56 0.40 -2.02
C LEU A 48 9.51 -0.35 -2.84
N GLN A 49 9.87 -0.75 -4.05
CA GLN A 49 9.00 -1.55 -4.92
C GLN A 49 8.81 -2.98 -4.40
N GLN A 50 9.86 -3.60 -3.83
CA GLN A 50 9.75 -4.90 -3.15
C GLN A 50 8.73 -4.83 -2.00
N LEU A 51 8.87 -3.84 -1.11
CA LEU A 51 7.94 -3.65 0.01
C LEU A 51 6.51 -3.40 -0.48
N PHE A 52 6.34 -2.55 -1.49
CA PHE A 52 5.04 -2.30 -2.10
C PHE A 52 4.38 -3.59 -2.61
N TYR A 53 5.11 -4.43 -3.35
CA TYR A 53 4.51 -5.65 -3.88
C TYR A 53 4.23 -6.70 -2.79
N PHE A 54 5.07 -6.83 -1.76
CA PHE A 54 4.76 -7.69 -0.61
C PHE A 54 3.52 -7.20 0.14
N THR A 55 3.43 -5.90 0.42
CA THR A 55 2.26 -5.31 1.09
C THR A 55 1.00 -5.39 0.22
N LYS A 56 1.11 -5.20 -1.09
CA LYS A 56 0.02 -5.40 -2.05
C LYS A 56 -0.46 -6.85 -2.06
N SER A 57 0.46 -7.81 -2.07
CA SER A 57 0.15 -9.25 -1.97
C SER A 57 -0.70 -9.61 -0.74
N LEU A 58 -0.59 -8.84 0.34
CA LEU A 58 -1.31 -9.03 1.60
C LEU A 58 -2.63 -8.25 1.69
N SER A 59 -2.86 -7.29 0.79
CA SER A 59 -3.97 -6.33 0.87
C SER A 59 -4.92 -6.39 -0.32
N VAL A 60 -4.63 -7.20 -1.34
CA VAL A 60 -5.60 -7.48 -2.40
C VAL A 60 -6.76 -8.35 -1.91
N THR A 61 -7.86 -8.37 -2.66
CA THR A 61 -9.09 -9.10 -2.26
C THR A 61 -8.89 -10.59 -1.95
N LYS A 62 -7.96 -11.27 -2.63
CA LYS A 62 -7.52 -12.63 -2.30
C LYS A 62 -6.05 -12.57 -1.86
N PRO A 63 -5.76 -12.28 -0.57
CA PRO A 63 -4.40 -12.17 -0.08
C PRO A 63 -3.60 -13.45 -0.26
N TYR A 64 -2.27 -13.34 -0.26
CA TYR A 64 -1.35 -14.49 -0.26
C TYR A 64 -0.54 -14.50 1.05
N PRO A 65 -0.99 -15.22 2.09
CA PRO A 65 -0.36 -15.22 3.42
C PRO A 65 1.14 -15.53 3.45
N PRO A 66 1.70 -16.43 2.59
CA PRO A 66 3.15 -16.70 2.59
C PRO A 66 4.02 -15.47 2.28
N ALA A 67 3.45 -14.37 1.75
CA ALA A 67 4.17 -13.11 1.60
C ALA A 67 4.61 -12.51 2.96
N ARG A 68 3.93 -12.82 4.06
CA ARG A 68 4.30 -12.36 5.41
C ARG A 68 5.61 -12.96 5.91
N GLU A 69 5.92 -14.20 5.56
CA GLU A 69 7.21 -14.80 5.92
C GLU A 69 8.31 -14.22 5.04
N ARG A 70 8.01 -14.03 3.74
CA ARG A 70 9.00 -13.53 2.79
C ARG A 70 9.41 -12.08 3.04
N ILE A 71 8.48 -11.22 3.49
CA ILE A 71 8.79 -9.81 3.78
C ILE A 71 9.80 -9.67 4.94
N LEU A 72 9.85 -10.61 5.88
CA LEU A 72 10.83 -10.62 6.97
C LEU A 72 12.27 -10.74 6.44
N THR A 73 12.49 -11.47 5.35
CA THR A 73 13.81 -11.56 4.70
C THR A 73 14.27 -10.19 4.19
N LEU A 74 13.35 -9.35 3.70
CA LEU A 74 13.66 -7.98 3.27
C LEU A 74 14.04 -7.11 4.48
N PHE A 75 13.27 -7.18 5.57
CA PHE A 75 13.58 -6.43 6.79
C PHE A 75 14.91 -6.84 7.40
N ASN A 76 15.15 -8.13 7.58
CA ASN A 76 16.42 -8.66 8.11
C ASN A 76 17.60 -8.28 7.23
N ARG A 77 17.44 -8.27 5.89
CA ARG A 77 18.50 -7.81 5.00
C ARG A 77 18.86 -6.35 5.28
N MET A 78 17.87 -5.48 5.38
CA MET A 78 18.10 -4.04 5.61
C MET A 78 18.65 -3.74 7.01
N LEU A 79 18.25 -4.52 8.03
CA LEU A 79 18.74 -4.39 9.39
C LEU A 79 20.23 -4.76 9.53
N ASN A 80 20.69 -5.71 8.73
CA ASN A 80 22.08 -6.16 8.73
C ASN A 80 22.98 -5.38 7.75
N LEU A 81 22.46 -4.36 7.06
CA LEU A 81 23.30 -3.47 6.27
C LEU A 81 24.02 -2.49 7.21
N PRO A 82 25.30 -2.14 6.94
CA PRO A 82 26.05 -1.20 7.77
C PRO A 82 25.32 0.14 7.92
N ASP A 83 25.30 0.69 9.14
CA ASP A 83 24.79 2.03 9.41
C ASP A 83 25.71 3.08 8.77
N GLY A 84 25.17 3.84 7.80
CA GLY A 84 25.70 5.15 7.44
C GLY A 84 26.38 5.27 6.08
N ASN A 85 25.97 6.33 5.36
CA ASN A 85 26.62 7.15 4.33
C ASN A 85 27.36 6.51 3.16
N THR A 86 27.59 5.21 3.16
CA THR A 86 28.00 4.48 1.98
C THR A 86 26.71 4.23 1.25
N SER A 87 26.36 5.14 0.34
CA SER A 87 25.51 4.84 -0.78
C SER A 87 26.04 3.55 -1.41
N SER A 88 25.56 2.40 -0.94
CA SER A 88 25.58 1.25 -1.82
C SER A 88 24.75 1.73 -3.00
N ASP A 89 25.34 1.81 -4.19
CA ASP A 89 24.65 2.28 -5.42
C ASP A 89 23.30 1.58 -5.65
N LYS A 90 23.07 0.48 -4.93
CA LYS A 90 21.88 -0.37 -4.98
C LYS A 90 20.66 0.23 -4.26
N HIS A 91 20.80 0.98 -3.16
CA HIS A 91 19.66 1.46 -2.36
C HIS A 91 19.89 2.88 -1.76
N PRO A 92 18.98 3.84 -2.00
CA PRO A 92 19.01 5.14 -1.31
C PRO A 92 18.86 4.98 0.21
N TYR A 93 19.63 5.74 1.00
CA TYR A 93 19.62 5.65 2.46
C TYR A 93 18.23 5.87 3.09
N PHE A 94 17.44 6.82 2.55
CA PHE A 94 16.08 7.05 3.03
C PHE A 94 15.13 5.88 2.75
N ALA A 95 15.39 5.14 1.66
CA ALA A 95 14.61 3.95 1.33
C ALA A 95 14.90 2.84 2.35
N GLN A 96 16.16 2.62 2.72
CA GLN A 96 16.52 1.69 3.81
C GLN A 96 15.81 2.06 5.11
N ALA A 97 15.86 3.34 5.51
CA ALA A 97 15.17 3.83 6.70
C ALA A 97 13.66 3.59 6.65
N PHE A 98 13.03 3.74 5.48
CA PHE A 98 11.62 3.39 5.29
C PHE A 98 11.35 1.90 5.53
N ILE A 99 12.19 1.02 4.98
CA ILE A 99 12.06 -0.43 5.17
C ILE A 99 12.24 -0.80 6.65
N LEU A 100 13.19 -0.18 7.35
CA LEU A 100 13.42 -0.41 8.79
C LEU A 100 12.24 0.04 9.64
N ALA A 101 11.65 1.22 9.36
CA ALA A 101 10.44 1.68 10.04
C ALA A 101 9.27 0.70 9.85
N HIS A 102 9.09 0.19 8.63
CA HIS A 102 8.11 -0.86 8.35
C HIS A 102 8.42 -2.19 9.04
N GLY A 103 9.70 -2.58 9.13
CA GLY A 103 10.17 -3.75 9.86
C GLY A 103 9.80 -3.66 11.33
N SER A 104 10.12 -2.56 12.00
CA SER A 104 9.75 -2.29 13.40
C SER A 104 8.24 -2.35 13.64
N LEU A 105 7.43 -1.83 12.71
CA LEU A 105 5.97 -1.98 12.80
C LEU A 105 5.55 -3.44 12.64
N PHE A 106 6.13 -4.14 11.66
CA PHE A 106 5.72 -5.49 11.31
C PHE A 106 6.05 -6.52 12.40
N THR A 107 7.23 -6.41 13.02
CA THR A 107 7.70 -7.29 14.11
C THR A 107 7.24 -6.83 15.49
N HIS A 108 6.65 -5.63 15.60
CA HIS A 108 6.32 -4.97 16.86
C HIS A 108 7.54 -4.65 17.74
N GLU A 109 8.72 -4.53 17.14
CA GLU A 109 9.97 -4.18 17.83
C GLU A 109 10.38 -2.73 17.51
N PRO A 110 10.14 -1.77 18.42
CA PRO A 110 10.22 -0.36 18.08
C PRO A 110 11.58 0.29 18.26
N VAL A 111 12.62 -0.49 18.56
CA VAL A 111 13.95 0.02 18.97
C VAL A 111 14.47 1.10 18.01
N GLN A 112 14.30 0.90 16.69
CA GLN A 112 14.79 1.81 15.66
C GLN A 112 13.68 2.62 14.97
N PHE A 113 12.42 2.53 15.42
CA PHE A 113 11.29 3.10 14.70
C PHE A 113 11.40 4.64 14.55
N GLN A 114 11.72 5.32 15.64
CA GLN A 114 11.75 6.78 15.67
C GLN A 114 12.90 7.37 14.84
N SER A 115 14.11 6.80 14.94
CA SER A 115 15.27 7.21 14.16
C SER A 115 15.08 6.91 12.68
N SER A 116 14.48 5.76 12.35
CA SER A 116 14.15 5.35 10.98
C SER A 116 13.15 6.31 10.34
N ILE A 117 12.07 6.68 11.04
CA ILE A 117 11.10 7.67 10.51
C ILE A 117 11.77 9.01 10.25
N LYS A 118 12.55 9.53 11.20
CA LYS A 118 13.22 10.82 11.04
C LYS A 118 14.08 10.83 9.77
N THR A 119 14.92 9.82 9.62
CA THR A 119 15.80 9.65 8.46
C THR A 119 15.01 9.50 7.15
N PHE A 120 13.94 8.71 7.17
CA PHE A 120 13.06 8.54 6.03
C PHE A 120 12.42 9.87 5.59
N LEU A 121 11.87 10.65 6.52
CA LEU A 121 11.17 11.89 6.21
C LEU A 121 12.13 12.97 5.66
N GLU A 122 13.33 13.09 6.23
CA GLU A 122 14.38 13.99 5.74
C GLU A 122 14.80 13.64 4.30
N GLY A 123 14.90 12.35 3.97
CA GLY A 123 15.22 11.90 2.62
C GLY A 123 14.05 11.94 1.65
N LEU A 124 12.81 11.75 2.12
CA LEU A 124 11.60 11.86 1.31
C LEU A 124 11.43 13.28 0.77
N ASP A 125 11.65 14.29 1.60
CA ASP A 125 11.58 15.71 1.20
C ASP A 125 12.55 16.00 0.04
N ARG A 126 13.81 15.59 0.20
CA ARG A 126 14.85 15.72 -0.84
C ARG A 126 14.55 14.90 -2.10
N PHE A 127 13.96 13.72 -1.96
CA PHE A 127 13.61 12.85 -3.09
C PHE A 127 12.51 13.45 -3.96
N ILE A 128 11.52 14.11 -3.35
CA ILE A 128 10.48 14.83 -4.09
C ILE A 128 11.10 15.98 -4.88
N GLU A 129 11.98 16.77 -4.27
CA GLU A 129 12.63 17.91 -4.94
C GLU A 129 13.62 17.50 -6.03
N GLY A 130 14.43 16.47 -5.77
CA GLY A 130 15.52 16.06 -6.66
C GLY A 130 15.05 15.22 -7.86
N THR A 131 13.99 14.41 -7.68
CA THR A 131 13.53 13.44 -8.69
C THR A 131 12.00 13.36 -8.76
N PRO A 132 11.30 14.48 -9.05
CA PRO A 132 9.85 14.56 -8.95
C PRO A 132 9.11 13.58 -9.88
N SER A 133 9.65 13.34 -11.09
CA SER A 133 9.06 12.38 -12.03
C SER A 133 9.12 10.93 -11.53
N GLU A 134 10.19 10.56 -10.82
CA GLU A 134 10.31 9.25 -10.18
C GLU A 134 9.38 9.15 -8.97
N PHE A 135 9.25 10.24 -8.22
CA PHE A 135 8.35 10.34 -7.08
C PHE A 135 6.90 10.05 -7.45
N MET A 136 6.41 10.44 -8.63
CA MET A 136 5.04 10.14 -9.06
C MET A 136 4.66 8.66 -8.90
N ARG A 137 5.60 7.75 -9.19
CA ARG A 137 5.40 6.31 -9.05
C ARG A 137 5.77 5.81 -7.66
N THR A 138 6.96 6.17 -7.19
CA THR A 138 7.51 5.68 -5.91
C THR A 138 6.71 6.20 -4.71
N GLY A 139 6.17 7.42 -4.81
CA GLY A 139 5.24 7.98 -3.84
C GLY A 139 4.00 7.12 -3.65
N ILE A 140 3.41 6.59 -4.74
CA ILE A 140 2.26 5.67 -4.64
C ILE A 140 2.66 4.39 -3.88
N TYR A 141 3.86 3.86 -4.12
CA TYR A 141 4.37 2.68 -3.43
C TYR A 141 4.49 2.92 -1.92
N ILE A 142 5.12 4.03 -1.53
CA ILE A 142 5.25 4.47 -0.13
C ILE A 142 3.87 4.63 0.52
N ASN A 143 2.96 5.32 -0.18
CA ASN A 143 1.62 5.60 0.30
C ASN A 143 0.82 4.32 0.59
N ILE A 144 0.78 3.40 -0.37
CA ILE A 144 0.08 2.13 -0.22
C ILE A 144 0.71 1.29 0.90
N ALA A 145 2.04 1.22 1.00
CA ALA A 145 2.71 0.48 2.07
C ALA A 145 2.35 1.03 3.46
N ASN A 146 2.37 2.36 3.65
CA ASN A 146 1.94 3.03 4.87
C ASN A 146 0.50 2.65 5.27
N TYR A 147 -0.39 2.59 4.30
CA TYR A 147 -1.78 2.21 4.53
C TYR A 147 -1.98 0.74 4.84
N VAL A 148 -1.25 -0.16 4.17
CA VAL A 148 -1.24 -1.58 4.54
C VAL A 148 -0.70 -1.77 5.96
N ALA A 149 0.27 -0.96 6.39
CA ALA A 149 0.72 -0.95 7.78
C ALA A 149 -0.40 -0.51 8.74
N MET A 150 -1.14 0.56 8.43
CA MET A 150 -2.32 0.94 9.24
C MET A 150 -3.34 -0.20 9.33
N LEU A 151 -3.54 -0.96 8.24
CA LEU A 151 -4.43 -2.12 8.18
C LEU A 151 -3.84 -3.41 8.78
N GLY A 152 -2.64 -3.36 9.36
CA GLY A 152 -2.03 -4.50 10.07
C GLY A 152 -1.34 -5.54 9.21
N TYR A 153 -1.01 -5.24 7.95
CA TYR A 153 -0.36 -6.16 7.03
C TYR A 153 -1.11 -7.49 6.81
N GLY A 154 -2.44 -7.39 6.64
CA GLY A 154 -3.29 -8.55 6.39
C GLY A 154 -3.59 -9.41 7.62
N ARG A 155 -3.38 -8.88 8.83
CA ARG A 155 -3.86 -9.50 10.08
C ARG A 155 -5.32 -9.13 10.30
N ASP A 156 -6.16 -10.12 10.62
CA ASP A 156 -7.60 -9.91 10.85
C ASP A 156 -7.87 -8.98 12.04
N GLU A 157 -7.02 -9.00 13.08
CA GLU A 157 -7.18 -8.22 14.30
C GLU A 157 -7.12 -6.70 14.07
N ALA A 158 -6.16 -6.22 13.28
CA ALA A 158 -6.00 -4.79 12.99
C ALA A 158 -7.10 -4.26 12.05
N LYS A 159 -7.52 -5.09 11.09
CA LYS A 159 -8.69 -4.83 10.24
C LYS A 159 -9.96 -4.69 11.10
N ASN A 160 -10.13 -5.58 12.07
CA ASN A 160 -11.23 -5.54 13.02
C ASN A 160 -11.16 -4.39 14.02
N GLN A 161 -9.99 -3.80 14.30
CA GLN A 161 -9.88 -2.61 15.16
C GLN A 161 -10.17 -1.31 14.41
N LEU A 162 -9.79 -1.20 13.13
CA LEU A 162 -10.17 -0.07 12.28
C LEU A 162 -11.67 -0.07 11.95
N MET A 163 -12.27 -1.26 11.78
CA MET A 163 -13.72 -1.41 11.53
C MET A 163 -14.54 -1.55 12.83
N GLY A 164 -13.93 -1.97 13.93
CA GLY A 164 -14.57 -2.29 15.21
C GLY A 164 -14.40 -1.20 16.26
N MET A 165 -14.71 0.05 15.92
CA MET A 165 -15.04 1.08 16.92
C MET A 165 -16.42 0.80 17.60
N MET A 166 -16.97 -0.41 17.47
CA MET A 166 -18.09 -0.93 18.26
C MET A 166 -17.58 -1.84 19.40
N PRO A 167 -18.12 -1.71 20.63
CA PRO A 167 -17.63 -2.46 21.77
C PRO A 167 -17.85 -3.97 21.60
N PRO A 168 -16.92 -4.82 22.06
CA PRO A 168 -17.03 -6.27 21.89
C PRO A 168 -18.16 -6.84 22.76
N LYS A 169 -19.08 -7.57 22.11
CA LYS A 169 -19.98 -8.49 22.80
C LYS A 169 -19.19 -9.74 23.21
N SER A 170 -18.99 -9.89 24.51
CA SER A 170 -18.62 -11.10 25.27
C SER A 170 -17.25 -11.09 25.96
N SER A 171 -17.33 -11.55 27.19
CA SER A 171 -16.33 -11.62 28.24
C SER A 171 -15.53 -12.91 28.16
N ALA A 172 -14.25 -12.83 27.81
CA ALA A 172 -13.27 -13.85 28.15
C ALA A 172 -11.86 -13.24 28.33
N SER A 173 -11.19 -13.68 29.39
CA SER A 173 -9.82 -13.41 29.89
C SER A 173 -9.27 -11.98 29.78
N ARG A 174 -9.23 -11.25 30.90
CA ARG A 174 -8.86 -9.81 30.97
C ARG A 174 -7.35 -9.52 30.90
N THR A 175 -6.47 -10.44 31.27
CA THR A 175 -5.03 -10.16 31.42
C THR A 175 -4.29 -10.19 30.07
N ASN A 176 -4.36 -11.29 29.32
CA ASN A 176 -3.72 -11.38 27.99
C ASN A 176 -4.36 -10.45 26.95
N LYS A 177 -5.65 -10.13 27.14
CA LYS A 177 -6.38 -9.22 26.26
C LYS A 177 -5.96 -7.76 26.45
N PHE A 178 -5.63 -7.34 27.67
CA PHE A 178 -5.21 -5.97 27.93
C PHE A 178 -3.84 -5.67 27.30
N GLU A 179 -2.88 -6.57 27.45
CA GLU A 179 -1.55 -6.43 26.85
C GLU A 179 -1.63 -6.44 25.32
N SER A 180 -2.37 -7.37 24.72
CA SER A 180 -2.63 -7.41 23.27
C SER A 180 -3.35 -6.15 22.76
N LEU A 181 -4.34 -5.62 23.49
CA LEU A 181 -5.02 -4.37 23.14
C LEU A 181 -4.11 -3.15 23.28
N PHE A 182 -3.23 -3.15 24.27
CA PHE A 182 -2.26 -2.08 24.50
C PHE A 182 -1.16 -2.08 23.43
N GLU A 183 -0.58 -3.23 23.11
CA GLU A 183 0.39 -3.42 22.03
C GLU A 183 -0.20 -3.05 20.67
N SER A 184 -1.42 -3.49 20.39
CA SER A 184 -2.13 -3.12 19.16
C SER A 184 -2.49 -1.63 19.09
N GLY A 185 -2.81 -1.00 20.23
CA GLY A 185 -3.00 0.45 20.34
C GLY A 185 -1.73 1.25 20.03
N ILE A 186 -0.59 0.85 20.61
CA ILE A 186 0.72 1.46 20.34
C ILE A 186 1.12 1.24 18.87
N TYR A 187 0.95 0.03 18.34
CA TYR A 187 1.19 -0.29 16.94
C TYR A 187 0.40 0.63 16.02
N LEU A 188 -0.91 0.74 16.23
CA LEU A 188 -1.79 1.55 15.39
C LEU A 188 -1.40 3.03 15.47
N GLN A 189 -1.07 3.52 16.66
CA GLN A 189 -0.57 4.89 16.84
C GLN A 189 0.72 5.13 16.04
N ARG A 190 1.67 4.20 16.08
CA ARG A 190 2.92 4.28 15.31
C ARG A 190 2.68 4.25 13.80
N ALA A 191 1.86 3.32 13.31
CA ALA A 191 1.51 3.25 11.88
C ALA A 191 0.80 4.53 11.40
N ARG A 192 -0.06 5.13 12.23
CA ARG A 192 -0.68 6.44 11.97
C ARG A 192 0.34 7.56 11.92
N ILE A 193 1.29 7.61 12.87
CA ILE A 193 2.36 8.62 12.90
C ILE A 193 3.16 8.57 11.60
N LEU A 194 3.63 7.38 11.19
CA LEU A 194 4.36 7.20 9.93
C LEU A 194 3.56 7.73 8.72
N SER A 195 2.29 7.32 8.61
CA SER A 195 1.42 7.68 7.49
C SER A 195 1.11 9.19 7.43
N ILE A 196 0.78 9.79 8.58
CA ILE A 196 0.46 11.22 8.69
C ILE A 196 1.70 12.07 8.45
N ALA A 197 2.85 11.69 9.01
CA ALA A 197 4.09 12.43 8.82
C ALA A 197 4.53 12.40 7.36
N ALA A 198 4.47 11.25 6.69
CA ALA A 198 4.76 11.15 5.26
C ALA A 198 3.80 12.03 4.42
N LEU A 199 2.49 11.99 4.71
CA LEU A 199 1.51 12.85 4.04
C LEU A 199 1.81 14.34 4.25
N LYS A 200 2.17 14.75 5.47
CA LYS A 200 2.56 16.14 5.77
C LYS A 200 3.78 16.58 4.97
N THR A 201 4.81 15.74 4.86
CA THR A 201 6.00 16.01 4.04
C THR A 201 5.63 16.18 2.56
N VAL A 202 4.76 15.32 2.02
CA VAL A 202 4.31 15.43 0.63
C VAL A 202 3.46 16.69 0.41
N LEU A 203 2.53 17.00 1.31
CA LEU A 203 1.67 18.19 1.23
C LEU A 203 2.45 19.50 1.37
N ALA A 204 3.63 19.49 1.99
CA ALA A 204 4.50 20.67 2.03
C ALA A 204 4.93 21.13 0.61
N LYS A 205 4.80 20.26 -0.40
CA LYS A 205 5.08 20.56 -1.82
C LYS A 205 3.80 20.72 -2.65
N ILE A 206 2.73 21.30 -2.09
CA ILE A 206 1.40 21.37 -2.71
C ILE A 206 1.36 21.95 -4.14
N ASN A 207 2.34 22.79 -4.49
CA ASN A 207 2.45 23.40 -5.81
C ASN A 207 3.14 22.50 -6.86
N ASP A 208 3.70 21.35 -6.47
CA ASP A 208 4.34 20.40 -7.38
C ASP A 208 3.31 19.40 -7.94
N PRO A 209 3.01 19.40 -9.25
CA PRO A 209 2.03 18.46 -9.82
C PRO A 209 2.44 16.99 -9.69
N ASN A 210 3.72 16.68 -9.45
CA ASN A 210 4.20 15.32 -9.32
C ASN A 210 3.75 14.64 -8.02
N ILE A 211 3.24 15.40 -7.03
CA ILE A 211 2.65 14.80 -5.82
C ILE A 211 1.20 14.35 -6.02
N LEU A 212 0.51 14.80 -7.07
CA LEU A 212 -0.91 14.55 -7.29
C LEU A 212 -1.28 13.06 -7.28
N PRO A 213 -0.48 12.12 -7.83
CA PRO A 213 -0.79 10.70 -7.72
C PRO A 213 -0.80 10.20 -6.27
N TYR A 214 0.14 10.66 -5.43
CA TYR A 214 0.17 10.33 -4.00
C TYR A 214 -1.09 10.84 -3.30
N ILE A 215 -1.42 12.13 -3.49
CA ILE A 215 -2.58 12.77 -2.88
C ILE A 215 -3.88 12.09 -3.31
N HIS A 216 -4.01 11.76 -4.59
CA HIS A 216 -5.18 11.08 -5.11
C HIS A 216 -5.40 9.70 -4.47
N VAL A 217 -4.34 8.89 -4.31
CA VAL A 217 -4.45 7.59 -3.63
C VAL A 217 -4.81 7.77 -2.14
N THR A 218 -4.25 8.79 -1.49
CA THR A 218 -4.64 9.18 -0.11
C THR A 218 -6.13 9.50 0.00
N LEU A 219 -6.64 10.38 -0.85
CA LEU A 219 -8.05 10.79 -0.82
C LEU A 219 -8.99 9.62 -1.06
N GLU A 220 -8.64 8.70 -1.96
CA GLU A 220 -9.45 7.53 -2.24
C GLU A 220 -9.54 6.58 -1.04
N LEU A 221 -8.43 6.36 -0.33
CA LEU A 221 -8.47 5.59 0.90
C LEU A 221 -9.33 6.29 1.96
N LEU A 222 -9.14 7.60 2.16
CA LEU A 222 -9.91 8.35 3.16
C LEU A 222 -11.41 8.31 2.86
N ALA A 223 -11.80 8.43 1.59
CA ALA A 223 -13.18 8.29 1.16
C ALA A 223 -13.74 6.90 1.49
N THR A 224 -12.95 5.84 1.27
CA THR A 224 -13.37 4.47 1.57
C THR A 224 -13.49 4.23 3.08
N LEU A 225 -12.55 4.72 3.88
CA LEU A 225 -12.61 4.63 5.34
C LEU A 225 -13.80 5.41 5.89
N LEU A 226 -14.06 6.61 5.37
CA LEU A 226 -15.23 7.40 5.75
C LEU A 226 -16.53 6.66 5.42
N GLN A 227 -16.64 6.07 4.23
CA GLN A 227 -17.80 5.24 3.87
C GLN A 227 -17.97 4.06 4.82
N ALA A 228 -16.88 3.37 5.18
CA ALA A 228 -16.94 2.25 6.12
C ALA A 228 -17.41 2.70 7.52
N LEU A 229 -16.96 3.86 8.00
CA LEU A 229 -17.40 4.44 9.28
C LEU A 229 -18.87 4.85 9.25
N LEU A 230 -19.34 5.44 8.14
CA LEU A 230 -20.73 5.87 7.97
C LEU A 230 -21.69 4.69 7.85
N VAL A 231 -21.33 3.64 7.10
CA VAL A 231 -22.14 2.40 6.99
C VAL A 231 -22.22 1.66 8.34
N GLY A 232 -21.20 1.79 9.19
CA GLY A 232 -21.22 1.27 10.56
C GLY A 232 -22.09 2.06 11.54
N ASN A 233 -22.67 3.20 11.12
CA ASN A 233 -23.52 4.05 11.96
C ASN A 233 -24.97 3.92 11.47
N GLU A 234 -25.85 3.31 12.27
CA GLU A 234 -27.26 3.02 11.94
C GLU A 234 -28.09 4.27 11.57
N ASN A 235 -27.58 5.48 11.86
CA ASN A 235 -28.26 6.75 11.64
C ASN A 235 -27.92 7.45 10.30
N TYR A 236 -27.12 6.85 9.43
CA TYR A 236 -26.69 7.51 8.19
C TYR A 236 -27.44 6.99 6.96
N ASN A 237 -28.12 7.88 6.22
CA ASN A 237 -28.85 7.51 5.02
C ASN A 237 -27.87 7.15 3.90
N ARG A 238 -28.06 5.97 3.31
CA ARG A 238 -27.14 5.40 2.30
C ARG A 238 -27.12 6.20 0.99
N ASP A 239 -28.20 6.93 0.73
CA ASP A 239 -28.39 7.73 -0.49
C ASP A 239 -27.51 8.99 -0.52
N ASP A 240 -27.16 9.59 0.63
CA ASP A 240 -26.31 10.80 0.70
C ASP A 240 -24.85 10.51 0.29
N LEU A 241 -24.38 9.26 0.46
CA LEU A 241 -23.05 8.82 0.03
C LEU A 241 -22.96 8.59 -1.48
N SER A 242 -24.09 8.30 -2.14
CA SER A 242 -24.14 8.18 -3.60
C SER A 242 -23.87 9.53 -4.27
N ASP A 243 -24.27 10.62 -3.59
CA ASP A 243 -23.96 11.98 -4.00
C ASP A 243 -22.48 12.33 -3.76
N PHE A 244 -21.80 11.87 -2.69
CA PHE A 244 -20.34 12.11 -2.57
C PHE A 244 -19.50 11.32 -3.59
N ARG A 245 -20.04 10.23 -4.14
CA ARG A 245 -19.50 9.53 -5.32
C ARG A 245 -19.75 10.31 -6.62
N LEU A 246 -20.35 11.51 -6.51
CA LEU A 246 -20.75 12.50 -7.51
C LEU A 246 -20.03 12.33 -8.86
N ARG A 247 -20.84 11.97 -9.86
CA ARG A 247 -20.68 12.28 -11.29
C ARG A 247 -19.23 12.29 -11.79
N ARG A 248 -18.62 11.11 -11.84
CA ARG A 248 -17.38 10.90 -12.60
C ARG A 248 -17.74 10.05 -13.82
N GLU A 249 -18.40 10.60 -14.83
CA GLU A 249 -18.67 9.85 -16.08
C GLU A 249 -17.78 10.34 -17.23
N ASP A 250 -17.41 11.62 -17.18
CA ASP A 250 -16.55 12.34 -18.11
C ASP A 250 -15.04 12.15 -17.85
N LEU A 251 -14.64 11.88 -16.61
CA LEU A 251 -13.22 11.75 -16.21
C LEU A 251 -12.57 10.38 -16.47
N TRP A 252 -13.34 9.34 -16.80
CA TRP A 252 -12.86 7.95 -16.94
C TRP A 252 -12.67 7.49 -18.38
N GLN A 253 -12.19 8.37 -19.25
CA GLN A 253 -11.92 7.99 -20.63
C GLN A 253 -10.73 7.04 -20.75
N ASN A 254 -9.68 7.25 -19.94
CA ASN A 254 -8.48 6.42 -19.95
C ASN A 254 -7.92 6.16 -18.55
N PRO A 255 -7.47 4.94 -18.22
CA PRO A 255 -6.82 4.66 -16.96
C PRO A 255 -5.43 5.29 -16.86
N PHE A 256 -5.20 6.09 -15.81
CA PHE A 256 -3.86 6.58 -15.46
C PHE A 256 -2.99 5.47 -14.85
N PRO A 257 -1.64 5.57 -14.91
CA PRO A 257 -0.74 4.57 -14.32
C PRO A 257 -1.04 4.23 -12.86
N LYS A 258 -1.43 5.22 -12.05
CA LYS A 258 -1.84 5.04 -10.64
C LYS A 258 -3.04 4.11 -10.46
N HIS A 259 -3.96 4.09 -11.43
CA HIS A 259 -5.15 3.23 -11.39
C HIS A 259 -4.77 1.75 -11.45
N TYR A 260 -3.81 1.38 -12.30
CA TYR A 260 -3.27 0.02 -12.32
C TYR A 260 -2.55 -0.32 -11.01
N THR A 261 -1.79 0.61 -10.45
CA THR A 261 -1.06 0.40 -9.19
C THR A 261 -1.99 0.14 -8.01
N MET A 262 -3.09 0.90 -7.89
CA MET A 262 -4.05 0.73 -6.80
C MET A 262 -5.09 -0.38 -7.05
N SER A 263 -5.20 -0.87 -8.28
CA SER A 263 -6.16 -1.93 -8.63
C SER A 263 -5.99 -3.19 -7.79
N GLY A 264 -7.12 -3.77 -7.38
CA GLY A 264 -7.19 -5.02 -6.64
C GLY A 264 -7.00 -4.91 -5.14
N LEU A 265 -6.56 -3.75 -4.63
CA LEU A 265 -6.50 -3.47 -3.20
C LEU A 265 -7.92 -3.56 -2.61
N CYS A 266 -8.04 -4.13 -1.42
CA CYS A 266 -9.35 -4.44 -0.83
C CYS A 266 -10.24 -3.22 -0.61
N TRP A 267 -9.66 -2.03 -0.47
CA TRP A 267 -10.37 -0.74 -0.35
C TRP A 267 -10.60 -0.01 -1.68
N THR A 268 -10.22 -0.59 -2.82
CA THR A 268 -10.45 0.01 -4.16
C THR A 268 -11.48 -0.76 -5.00
N SER A 269 -12.14 -1.75 -4.41
CA SER A 269 -13.07 -2.65 -5.10
C SER A 269 -14.26 -1.92 -5.72
N ALA A 270 -14.74 -0.86 -5.07
CA ALA A 270 -15.85 -0.03 -5.55
C ALA A 270 -15.41 1.24 -6.30
N TYR A 271 -14.10 1.47 -6.43
CA TYR A 271 -13.55 2.67 -7.05
C TYR A 271 -13.58 2.60 -8.59
N PHE A 272 -13.29 1.42 -9.14
CA PHE A 272 -13.20 1.22 -10.59
C PHE A 272 -14.54 0.79 -11.18
N PRO A 273 -15.00 1.45 -12.27
CA PRO A 273 -16.07 0.92 -13.07
C PRO A 273 -15.78 -0.46 -13.63
N GLU A 274 -16.83 -1.24 -13.87
CA GLU A 274 -16.70 -2.55 -14.50
C GLU A 274 -16.03 -2.42 -15.88
N GLY A 275 -14.96 -3.20 -16.09
CA GLY A 275 -14.23 -3.21 -17.35
C GLY A 275 -13.34 -1.98 -17.64
N PHE A 276 -13.24 -1.01 -16.72
CA PHE A 276 -12.42 0.19 -16.89
C PHE A 276 -10.94 -0.11 -17.16
N LEU A 277 -10.35 -1.01 -16.37
CA LEU A 277 -8.92 -1.36 -16.50
C LEU A 277 -8.62 -2.31 -17.67
N SER A 278 -9.65 -2.94 -18.24
CA SER A 278 -9.51 -3.92 -19.34
C SER A 278 -9.81 -3.31 -20.72
N GLY A 279 -10.09 -2.00 -20.80
CA GLY A 279 -10.47 -1.31 -22.04
C GLY A 279 -11.84 -1.72 -22.57
N ARG A 280 -12.64 -2.45 -21.77
CA ARG A 280 -13.98 -2.93 -22.10
C ARG A 280 -14.99 -2.32 -21.13
N SER A 281 -15.08 -0.99 -21.08
CA SER A 281 -16.08 -0.31 -20.27
C SER A 281 -17.47 -0.53 -20.88
N THR A 282 -18.17 -1.58 -20.44
CA THR A 282 -19.60 -1.75 -20.73
C THR A 282 -20.40 -1.18 -19.57
N TRP A 283 -20.88 0.05 -19.72
CA TRP A 283 -21.86 0.60 -18.80
C TRP A 283 -23.24 0.05 -19.15
N ARG A 284 -23.77 -0.86 -18.33
CA ARG A 284 -25.21 -1.16 -18.37
C ARG A 284 -25.93 0.09 -17.88
N ARG A 285 -26.64 0.78 -18.79
CA ARG A 285 -27.65 1.78 -18.41
C ARG A 285 -28.62 1.12 -17.43
N PHE A 286 -28.52 1.43 -16.15
CA PHE A 286 -29.69 1.34 -15.28
C PHE A 286 -30.60 2.49 -15.71
N THR A 287 -31.43 2.24 -16.72
CA THR A 287 -32.63 3.04 -16.92
C THR A 287 -33.49 2.82 -15.69
N MET A 288 -33.56 3.81 -14.80
CA MET A 288 -34.69 3.93 -13.90
C MET A 288 -35.93 4.06 -14.78
N SER A 289 -36.69 2.96 -14.89
CA SER A 289 -38.06 3.01 -15.35
C SER A 289 -38.80 3.90 -14.36
N ALA A 290 -39.09 5.14 -14.78
CA ALA A 290 -40.13 5.93 -14.14
C ALA A 290 -41.43 5.14 -14.28
N LYS A 291 -41.89 4.55 -13.18
CA LYS A 291 -43.28 4.13 -13.08
C LYS A 291 -44.10 5.41 -12.95
N THR A 292 -44.81 5.77 -14.01
CA THR A 292 -46.04 6.55 -13.96
C THR A 292 -47.11 5.77 -13.22
#